data_AF-A0A2A5HUZ2-F1
#
_entry.id   AF-A0A2A5HUZ2-F1
#
_cell.length_a   1.000
_cell.length_b   1.000
_cell.length_c   1.000
_cell.angle_alpha   90.00
_cell.angle_beta   90.00
_cell.angle_gamma   90.00
#
_symmetry.space_group_name_H-M   'P 1'
#
loop_
_entity.id
_entity.type
_entity.pdbx_description
1 polymer ?
#
loop_
_entity_poly.entity_id
_entity_poly.type
_entity_poly.pdbx_seq_one_letter_code
_entity_poly.pdbx_strand_id
1 'polypeptide(L)'
;MNTNNTASFVVASVIFDPTGIAVPVDRDSKRGLQAASRQAECCFVRDIEAHETVEVKYQRGSWIYPEYTPPIVELSDSLAGG
;
A
#
# COMPACT_ATOMS: atom_id res chain seq x y z
N MET A 1 0.31 -6.55 23.00
CA MET A 1 1.00 -7.50 22.09
C MET A 1 1.05 -6.84 20.72
N ASN A 2 2.21 -6.36 20.28
CA ASN A 2 2.38 -5.86 18.91
C ASN A 2 2.96 -7.00 18.07
N THR A 3 2.10 -7.77 17.42
CA THR A 3 2.54 -8.69 16.36
C THR A 3 2.59 -7.90 15.06
N ASN A 4 3.75 -7.32 14.76
CA ASN A 4 4.07 -6.90 13.39
C ASN A 4 4.09 -8.17 12.53
N ASN A 5 2.91 -8.56 12.07
CA ASN A 5 2.71 -9.77 11.29
C ASN A 5 3.07 -9.44 9.83
N THR A 6 4.36 -9.30 9.55
CA THR A 6 4.87 -9.16 8.18
C THR A 6 4.52 -10.44 7.43
N ALA A 7 3.76 -10.35 6.34
CA ALA A 7 3.52 -11.53 5.51
C ALA A 7 4.86 -12.03 4.95
N SER A 8 5.25 -13.29 5.20
CA SER A 8 6.52 -13.86 4.71
C SER A 8 6.50 -14.30 3.25
N PHE A 9 5.45 -13.98 2.49
CA PHE A 9 5.25 -14.42 1.11
C PHE A 9 4.69 -13.31 0.23
N VAL A 10 4.92 -13.41 -1.08
CA VAL A 10 4.37 -12.48 -2.08
C VAL A 10 2.87 -12.71 -2.19
N VAL A 11 2.07 -11.67 -1.92
CA VAL A 11 0.61 -11.78 -1.87
C VAL A 11 -0.08 -11.36 -3.17
N ALA A 12 0.60 -10.59 -4.03
CA ALA A 12 0.01 -10.01 -5.23
C ALA A 12 1.07 -9.60 -6.26
N SER A 13 0.66 -9.53 -7.53
CA SER A 13 1.38 -8.84 -8.59
C SER A 13 0.78 -7.46 -8.82
N VAL A 14 1.61 -6.44 -8.92
CA VAL A 14 1.19 -5.03 -8.96
C VAL A 14 2.04 -4.24 -9.96
N ILE A 15 1.51 -3.09 -10.37
CA ILE A 15 2.28 -1.98 -10.94
C ILE A 15 2.14 -0.82 -9.96
N PHE A 16 3.20 -0.07 -9.71
CA PHE A 16 3.09 1.16 -8.93
C PHE A 16 2.68 2.32 -9.83
N ASP A 17 1.64 3.05 -9.42
CA ASP A 17 1.31 4.30 -10.09
C ASP A 17 2.38 5.38 -9.80
N PRO A 18 2.37 6.52 -10.50
CA PRO A 18 3.33 7.60 -10.26
C PRO A 18 3.31 8.17 -8.84
N THR A 19 2.29 7.85 -8.04
CA THR A 19 2.16 8.24 -6.63
C THR A 19 2.62 7.12 -5.68
N GLY A 20 3.24 6.05 -6.19
CA GLY A 20 3.75 4.95 -5.37
C GLY A 20 2.66 4.05 -4.77
N ILE A 21 1.42 4.11 -5.29
CA ILE A 21 0.33 3.20 -4.90
C ILE A 21 0.44 1.90 -5.70
N ALA A 22 0.41 0.78 -4.99
CA ALA A 22 0.40 -0.55 -5.59
C ALA A 22 -0.97 -0.86 -6.22
N VAL A 23 -1.02 -0.88 -7.55
CA VAL A 23 -2.22 -1.20 -8.32
C VAL A 23 -2.18 -2.69 -8.72
N PRO A 24 -3.11 -3.53 -8.25
CA PRO A 24 -3.14 -4.94 -8.61
C PRO A 24 -3.48 -5.13 -10.09
N VAL A 25 -2.73 -6.02 -10.75
CA VAL A 25 -2.83 -6.23 -12.22
C VAL A 25 -3.94 -7.21 -12.62
N ASP A 26 -4.44 -7.98 -11.66
CA ASP A 26 -5.49 -8.96 -11.87
C ASP A 26 -6.40 -9.13 -10.63
N ARG A 27 -7.44 -9.93 -10.79
CA ARG A 27 -8.46 -10.16 -9.75
C ARG A 27 -7.91 -10.89 -8.53
N ASP A 28 -6.95 -11.79 -8.72
CA ASP A 28 -6.40 -12.61 -7.64
C ASP A 28 -5.43 -11.79 -6.79
N SER A 29 -4.60 -10.98 -7.42
CA SER A 29 -3.75 -9.96 -6.80
C SER A 29 -4.58 -8.96 -5.99
N LYS A 30 -5.72 -8.51 -6.53
CA LYS A 30 -6.65 -7.65 -5.78
C LYS A 30 -7.20 -8.35 -4.53
N ARG A 31 -7.57 -9.62 -4.63
CA ARG A 31 -8.04 -10.42 -3.48
C ARG A 31 -6.94 -10.63 -2.45
N GLY A 32 -5.71 -10.91 -2.88
CA GLY A 32 -4.54 -11.05 -2.02
C GLY A 32 -4.27 -9.79 -1.20
N LEU A 33 -4.25 -8.62 -1.84
CA LEU A 33 -4.11 -7.33 -1.17
C LEU A 33 -5.26 -7.01 -0.20
N GLN A 34 -6.51 -7.36 -0.56
CA GLN A 34 -7.66 -7.18 0.34
C GLN A 34 -7.64 -8.11 1.54
N ALA A 35 -7.12 -9.33 1.40
CA ALA A 35 -6.94 -10.26 2.50
C ALA A 35 -5.82 -9.77 3.43
N ALA A 36 -4.69 -9.35 2.85
CA ALA A 36 -3.55 -8.83 3.59
C ALA A 36 -3.92 -7.57 4.41
N SER A 37 -4.78 -6.69 3.90
CA SER A 37 -5.08 -5.41 4.56
C SER A 37 -5.90 -5.57 5.84
N ARG A 38 -6.46 -6.77 6.05
CA ARG A 38 -7.20 -7.15 7.25
C ARG A 38 -6.33 -7.84 8.30
N GLN A 39 -5.11 -8.26 7.92
CA GLN A 39 -4.28 -9.17 8.71
C GLN A 39 -2.90 -8.61 9.04
N ALA A 40 -2.40 -7.68 8.23
CA ALA A 40 -1.05 -7.17 8.31
C ALA A 40 -0.98 -5.67 7.96
N GLU A 41 -0.07 -4.96 8.62
CA GLU A 41 0.25 -3.56 8.29
C GLU A 41 1.21 -3.46 7.08
N CYS A 42 1.93 -4.54 6.77
CA CYS A 42 2.82 -4.64 5.62
C CYS A 42 2.78 -6.04 4.96
N CYS A 43 3.07 -6.11 3.66
CA CYS A 43 3.20 -7.36 2.92
C CYS A 43 4.18 -7.24 1.75
N PHE A 44 4.63 -8.37 1.18
CA PHE A 44 5.43 -8.35 -0.04
C PHE A 44 4.55 -8.47 -1.29
N VAL A 45 4.87 -7.70 -2.31
CA VAL A 45 4.24 -7.72 -3.63
C VAL A 45 5.32 -7.87 -4.70
N ARG A 46 4.93 -8.37 -5.87
CA ARG A 46 5.80 -8.39 -7.06
C ARG A 46 5.47 -7.21 -7.94
N ASP A 47 6.43 -6.29 -8.11
CA ASP A 47 6.37 -5.26 -9.15
C ASP A 47 6.65 -5.93 -10.50
N ILE A 48 5.67 -5.91 -11.39
CA ILE A 48 5.81 -6.54 -12.71
C ILE A 48 6.54 -5.68 -13.72
N GLU A 49 6.62 -4.35 -13.53
CA GLU A 49 7.36 -3.44 -14.41
C GLU A 49 8.84 -3.42 -14.05
N ALA A 50 9.16 -3.29 -12.76
CA ALA A 50 10.55 -3.31 -12.28
C ALA A 50 11.12 -4.73 -12.13
N HIS A 51 10.29 -5.77 -12.25
CA HIS A 51 10.66 -7.18 -12.08
C HIS A 51 11.28 -7.50 -10.71
N GLU A 52 10.80 -6.84 -9.65
CA GLU A 52 11.33 -6.98 -8.30
C GLU A 52 10.24 -7.35 -7.28
N THR A 53 10.67 -7.71 -6.07
CA THR A 53 9.79 -7.96 -4.92
C THR A 53 9.95 -6.82 -3.93
N VAL A 54 8.84 -6.20 -3.57
CA VAL A 54 8.80 -4.98 -2.76
C VAL A 54 7.95 -5.21 -1.53
N GLU A 55 8.40 -4.75 -0.37
CA GLU A 55 7.54 -4.63 0.80
C GLU A 55 6.66 -3.39 0.68
N VAL A 56 5.35 -3.50 0.85
CA VAL A 56 4.41 -2.36 0.85
C VAL A 56 3.69 -2.26 2.17
N LYS A 57 3.28 -1.04 2.53
CA LYS A 57 2.53 -0.76 3.77
C LYS A 57 1.10 -0.37 3.46
N TYR A 58 0.15 -0.84 4.27
CA TYR A 58 -1.24 -0.44 4.15
C TYR A 58 -1.48 0.86 4.92
N GLN A 59 -1.75 1.95 4.20
CA GLN A 59 -1.99 3.26 4.79
C GLN A 59 -3.13 3.98 4.07
N ARG A 60 -4.02 4.61 4.84
CA ARG A 60 -5.14 5.43 4.32
C ARG A 60 -5.99 4.73 3.23
N GLY A 61 -6.15 3.41 3.33
CA GLY A 61 -6.96 2.63 2.39
C GLY A 61 -6.20 2.10 1.16
N SER A 62 -4.90 2.38 1.04
CA SER A 62 -4.06 1.99 -0.09
C SER A 62 -2.80 1.26 0.37
N TRP A 63 -2.28 0.41 -0.51
CA TRP A 63 -0.94 -0.17 -0.35
C TRP A 63 0.08 0.75 -1.01
N ILE A 64 1.07 1.20 -0.25
CA ILE A 64 2.04 2.20 -0.72
C ILE A 64 3.48 1.70 -0.56
N TYR A 65 4.35 2.22 -1.42
CA TYR A 65 5.80 2.04 -1.31
C TYR A 65 6.30 2.60 0.05
N PRO A 66 7.20 1.92 0.79
CA PRO A 66 7.61 2.36 2.12
C PRO A 66 8.37 3.68 2.12
N GLU A 67 9.09 3.97 1.04
CA GLU A 67 9.86 5.20 0.86
C GLU A 67 9.00 6.36 0.33
N TYR A 68 7.77 6.08 -0.13
CA TYR A 68 6.84 7.10 -0.55
C TYR A 68 6.17 7.73 0.68
N THR A 69 6.57 8.96 1.00
CA THR A 69 5.85 9.80 1.95
C THR A 69 4.92 10.71 1.12
N PRO A 70 3.60 10.44 1.06
CA PRO A 70 2.70 11.36 0.37
C PRO A 70 2.81 12.74 0.99
N PRO A 71 2.70 13.82 0.19
CA PRO A 71 2.72 15.17 0.74
C PRO A 71 1.68 15.29 1.84
N ILE A 72 2.07 15.87 2.98
CA ILE A 72 1.15 16.18 4.07
C ILE A 72 0.25 17.27 3.52
N VAL A 73 -0.95 16.89 3.08
CA VAL A 73 -2.03 17.84 2.85
C VAL A 73 -2.50 18.23 4.26
N GLU A 74 -1.93 19.31 4.80
CA GLU A 74 -2.59 20.00 5.91
C GLU A 74 -3.94 20.46 5.37
N LEU A 75 -5.02 19.82 5.82
CA LEU A 75 -6.35 20.36 5.66
C LEU A 75 -6.35 21.67 6.45
N SER A 76 -6.07 22.78 5.77
CA SER A 76 -6.25 24.09 6.35
C SER A 76 -7.74 24.24 6.64
N ASP A 77 -8.11 24.14 7.92
CA ASP A 77 -9.38 24.61 8.47
C ASP A 77 -9.49 26.11 8.18
N SER A 78 -9.89 26.45 6.96
CA SER A 78 -10.22 27.81 6.55
C SER A 78 -11.68 27.80 6.16
N LEU A 79 -12.55 28.05 7.14
CA LEU A 79 -13.78 28.84 7.04
C LEU A 79 -14.52 28.80 8.38
N ALA A 80 -13.92 29.42 9.40
CA ALA A 80 -14.67 29.98 10.53
C ALA A 80 -14.23 31.44 10.69
N GLY A 81 -15.10 32.38 10.30
CA GLY A 81 -14.94 33.79 10.65
C GLY A 81 -15.13 34.75 9.48
N GLY A 82 -16.27 35.46 9.49
CA GLY A 82 -16.58 36.59 8.61
C GLY A 82 -18.07 36.85 8.55
#